data_AF-A0A7W1C8S8-F1
#
_entry.id   AF-A0A7W1C8S8-F1
#
_cell.length_a   1.000
_cell.length_b   1.000
_cell.length_c   1.000
_cell.angle_alpha   90.00
_cell.angle_beta   90.00
_cell.angle_gamma   90.00
#
_symmetry.space_group_name_H-M   'P 1'
#
loop_
_entity.id
_entity.type
_entity.pdbx_description
1 polymer ?
#
loop_
_entity_poly.entity_id
_entity_poly.type
_entity_poly.pdbx_seq_one_letter_code
_entity_poly.pdbx_strand_id
1 'polypeptide(L)'
;MRAFNAASSPRSVLDYPNRRSEAWFDFSELLPTIDLDRDEQLAADLVAPRYSIDSRGRRVVEPKDATKKRLGRSPDRADAVLMAFAVEGGASAASIEWEPSLIREPVGYTRSSDLPPAYDDVL
;
A
#
# COMPACT_ATOMS: atom_id res chain seq x y z
N MET A 1 8.05 7.26 -15.86
CA MET A 1 6.99 6.73 -14.99
C MET A 1 5.80 7.68 -15.08
N ARG A 2 4.61 7.20 -15.48
CA ARG A 2 3.39 8.04 -15.47
C ARG A 2 2.87 8.11 -14.03
N ALA A 3 2.45 9.29 -13.61
CA ALA A 3 1.89 9.49 -12.27
C ALA A 3 0.49 8.85 -12.18
N PHE A 4 0.18 8.24 -11.03
CA PHE A 4 -1.16 7.73 -10.76
C PHE A 4 -2.18 8.87 -10.74
N ASN A 5 -3.25 8.73 -11.52
CA ASN A 5 -4.38 9.65 -11.52
C ASN A 5 -5.66 8.85 -11.27
N ALA A 6 -6.28 9.06 -10.10
CA ALA A 6 -7.48 8.34 -9.68
C ALA A 6 -8.68 8.51 -10.64
N ALA A 7 -8.76 9.63 -11.36
CA ALA A 7 -9.84 9.94 -12.30
C ALA A 7 -9.55 9.50 -13.75
N SER A 8 -8.35 8.98 -14.04
CA SER A 8 -8.02 8.54 -15.41
C SER A 8 -8.66 7.19 -15.76
N SER A 9 -8.55 6.83 -17.04
CA SER A 9 -9.03 5.55 -17.56
C SER A 9 -8.39 4.37 -16.83
N PRO A 10 -9.18 3.35 -16.43
CA PRO A 10 -8.65 2.14 -15.81
C PRO A 10 -7.97 1.24 -16.85
N ARG A 11 -7.29 0.20 -16.38
CA ARG A 11 -6.73 -0.86 -17.23
C ARG A 11 -7.83 -1.80 -17.71
N SER A 12 -8.75 -2.20 -16.82
CA SER A 12 -9.97 -2.94 -17.18
C SER A 12 -11.17 -2.00 -17.31
N VAL A 13 -11.33 -1.44 -18.52
CA VAL A 13 -12.44 -0.52 -18.85
C VAL A 13 -13.82 -1.17 -18.83
N LEU A 14 -13.87 -2.51 -18.94
CA LEU A 14 -15.10 -3.28 -18.87
C LEU A 14 -15.57 -3.54 -17.43
N ASP A 15 -14.66 -3.53 -16.47
CA ASP A 15 -14.98 -3.80 -15.05
C ASP A 15 -15.10 -2.53 -14.23
N TYR A 16 -14.41 -1.46 -14.62
CA TYR A 16 -14.26 -0.24 -13.84
C TYR A 16 -14.49 1.03 -14.68
N PRO A 17 -14.98 2.12 -14.06
CA PRO A 17 -15.12 3.41 -14.75
C PRO A 17 -13.85 4.26 -14.71
N ASN A 18 -12.96 4.05 -13.74
CA ASN A 18 -11.77 4.88 -13.47
C ASN A 18 -10.72 4.12 -12.64
N ARG A 19 -9.49 4.66 -12.60
CA ARG A 19 -8.38 4.09 -11.82
C ARG A 19 -8.65 4.01 -10.31
N ARG A 20 -9.45 4.91 -9.72
CA ARG A 20 -9.83 4.84 -8.30
C ARG A 20 -10.57 3.55 -7.99
N SER A 21 -11.59 3.24 -8.79
CA SER A 21 -12.41 2.05 -8.60
C SER A 21 -11.57 0.80 -8.79
N GLU A 22 -10.81 0.76 -9.88
CA GLU A 22 -9.90 -0.35 -10.17
C GLU A 22 -8.88 -0.58 -9.03
N ALA A 23 -8.18 0.46 -8.58
CA ALA A 23 -7.16 0.32 -7.54
C ALA A 23 -7.73 -0.22 -6.22
N TRP A 24 -8.95 0.17 -5.84
CA TRP A 24 -9.57 -0.31 -4.59
C TRP A 24 -9.87 -1.81 -4.64
N PHE A 25 -10.40 -2.30 -5.77
CA PHE A 25 -10.73 -3.71 -5.94
C PHE A 25 -9.48 -4.55 -6.16
N ASP A 26 -8.54 -4.10 -6.98
CA ASP A 26 -7.24 -4.75 -7.16
C ASP A 26 -6.52 -4.91 -5.80
N PHE A 27 -6.53 -3.85 -4.99
CA PHE A 27 -5.93 -3.90 -3.66
C PHE A 27 -6.69 -4.82 -2.69
N SER A 28 -8.03 -4.89 -2.78
CA SER A 28 -8.82 -5.85 -2.00
C SER A 28 -8.49 -7.29 -2.35
N GLU A 29 -8.20 -7.58 -3.63
CA GLU A 29 -7.77 -8.91 -4.08
C GLU A 29 -6.33 -9.22 -3.64
N LEU A 30 -5.47 -8.20 -3.54
CA LEU A 30 -4.10 -8.31 -3.06
C LEU A 30 -3.99 -8.41 -1.52
N LEU A 31 -4.95 -7.84 -0.78
CA LEU A 31 -4.92 -7.71 0.68
C LEU A 31 -4.53 -9.02 1.42
N PRO A 32 -5.00 -10.21 1.03
CA PRO A 32 -4.63 -11.46 1.70
C PRO A 32 -3.14 -11.86 1.55
N THR A 33 -2.40 -11.23 0.64
CA THR A 33 -1.00 -11.59 0.33
C THR A 33 0.00 -10.57 0.87
N ILE A 34 -0.46 -9.51 1.54
CA ILE A 34 0.39 -8.44 2.06
C ILE A 34 0.23 -8.31 3.56
N ASP A 35 1.31 -7.91 4.23
CA ASP A 35 1.29 -7.57 5.65
C ASP A 35 1.28 -6.05 5.79
N LEU A 36 0.32 -5.53 6.54
CA LEU A 36 0.18 -4.11 6.84
C LEU A 36 0.33 -3.92 8.33
N ASP A 37 1.06 -2.87 8.72
CA ASP A 37 1.17 -2.48 10.13
C ASP A 37 -0.22 -2.33 10.75
N ARG A 38 -0.31 -2.65 12.05
CA ARG A 38 -1.54 -2.45 12.83
C ARG A 38 -1.84 -0.96 12.96
N ASP A 39 -2.62 -0.46 12.02
CA ASP A 39 -3.06 0.91 11.93
C ASP A 39 -4.60 0.96 11.83
N GLU A 40 -5.24 1.33 12.94
CA GLU A 40 -6.70 1.43 13.03
C GLU A 40 -7.29 2.47 12.07
N GLN A 41 -6.55 3.56 11.82
CA GLN A 41 -7.00 4.62 10.93
C GLN A 41 -6.88 4.19 9.46
N LEU A 42 -5.85 3.41 9.12
CA LEU A 42 -5.74 2.78 7.80
C LEU A 42 -6.89 1.79 7.58
N ALA A 43 -7.17 0.93 8.56
CA ALA A 43 -8.30 0.00 8.50
C ALA A 43 -9.62 0.76 8.30
N ALA A 44 -9.84 1.82 9.09
CA ALA A 44 -11.02 2.68 8.96
C ALA A 44 -11.12 3.37 7.59
N ASP A 45 -9.99 3.78 7.01
CA ASP A 45 -9.94 4.40 5.69
C ASP A 45 -10.24 3.40 4.56
N LEU A 46 -9.72 2.18 4.66
CA LEU A 46 -9.89 1.13 3.64
C LEU A 46 -11.34 0.65 3.54
N VAL A 47 -12.01 0.52 4.68
CA VAL A 47 -13.41 0.06 4.75
C VAL A 47 -14.43 1.19 4.61
N ALA A 48 -13.99 2.45 4.59
CA ALA A 48 -14.91 3.56 4.54
C ALA A 48 -15.65 3.67 3.20
N PRO A 49 -15.01 3.63 2.02
CA PRO A 49 -15.71 3.86 0.77
C PRO A 49 -16.78 2.84 0.45
N ARG A 50 -17.93 3.35 0.00
CA ARG A 50 -19.01 2.54 -0.56
C ARG A 50 -18.79 2.33 -2.04
N TYR A 51 -19.32 1.23 -2.58
CA TYR A 51 -19.34 0.99 -4.01
C TYR A 51 -20.76 0.73 -4.52
N SER A 52 -20.95 0.92 -5.82
CA SER A 52 -22.18 0.58 -6.55
C SER A 52 -21.83 -0.10 -7.87
N ILE A 53 -22.86 -0.60 -8.56
CA ILE A 53 -22.76 -1.11 -9.93
C ILE A 53 -23.41 -0.09 -10.86
N ASP A 54 -22.71 0.37 -11.90
CA ASP A 54 -23.29 1.30 -12.88
C ASP A 54 -24.16 0.59 -13.93
N SER A 55 -24.80 1.37 -14.82
CA SER A 55 -25.65 0.83 -15.89
C SER A 55 -24.92 -0.03 -16.92
N ARG A 56 -23.58 -0.05 -16.89
CA ARG A 56 -22.74 -0.89 -17.75
C ARG A 56 -22.22 -2.12 -17.00
N GLY A 57 -22.68 -2.37 -15.77
CA GLY A 57 -22.24 -3.50 -14.95
C GLY A 57 -20.90 -3.29 -14.26
N ARG A 58 -20.36 -2.08 -14.25
CA ARG A 58 -19.02 -1.80 -13.70
C ARG A 58 -19.07 -1.50 -12.21
N ARG A 59 -18.04 -1.93 -11.49
CA ARG A 59 -17.85 -1.63 -10.07
C ARG A 59 -17.37 -0.19 -9.90
N VAL A 60 -18.13 0.64 -9.20
CA VAL A 60 -17.85 2.06 -9.02
C VAL A 60 -17.64 2.36 -7.54
N VAL A 61 -16.42 2.76 -7.17
CA VAL A 61 -16.12 3.24 -5.81
C VAL A 61 -16.54 4.71 -5.70
N GLU A 62 -17.10 5.09 -4.55
CA GLU A 62 -17.52 6.48 -4.30
C GLU A 62 -16.37 7.48 -4.53
N PRO A 63 -16.66 8.66 -5.12
CA PRO A 63 -15.66 9.71 -5.27
C PRO A 63 -15.11 10.15 -3.92
N LYS A 64 -13.82 10.54 -3.89
CA LYS A 64 -13.13 11.00 -2.66
C LYS A 64 -13.92 12.09 -1.92
N ASP A 65 -14.49 13.05 -2.65
CA ASP A 65 -15.27 14.13 -2.04
C ASP A 65 -16.56 13.65 -1.37
N ALA A 66 -17.19 12.60 -1.93
CA ALA A 66 -18.35 11.97 -1.32
C ALA A 66 -17.98 11.21 -0.04
N THR A 67 -16.88 10.45 -0.06
CA THR A 67 -16.32 9.82 1.14
C THR A 67 -16.04 10.86 2.21
N LYS A 68 -15.31 11.92 1.84
CA LYS A 68 -14.92 12.99 2.76
C LYS A 68 -16.12 13.68 3.39
N LYS A 69 -17.15 13.98 2.59
CA LYS A 69 -18.40 14.58 3.08
C LYS A 69 -19.12 13.69 4.08
N ARG A 70 -19.16 12.38 3.86
CA ARG A 70 -19.81 11.41 4.74
C ARG A 70 -19.03 11.15 6.03
N LEU A 71 -17.71 11.07 5.94
CA LEU A 71 -16.84 10.80 7.09
C LEU A 71 -16.52 12.04 7.93
N GLY A 72 -16.65 13.25 7.37
CA GLY A 72 -16.16 14.48 7.99
C GLY A 72 -14.63 14.64 7.95
N ARG A 73 -13.91 13.69 7.32
CA ARG A 73 -12.46 13.68 7.15
C ARG A 73 -12.08 12.99 5.85
N SER A 74 -10.88 13.25 5.33
CA SER A 74 -10.37 12.56 4.14
C SER A 74 -9.84 11.15 4.50
N PRO A 75 -10.03 10.13 3.64
CA PRO A 75 -9.48 8.78 3.84
C PRO A 75 -8.04 8.67 3.29
N ASP A 76 -7.14 9.53 3.76
CA ASP A 76 -5.83 9.71 3.10
C ASP A 76 -4.88 8.52 3.28
N ARG A 77 -4.99 7.72 4.35
CA ARG A 77 -4.11 6.54 4.54
C ARG A 77 -4.41 5.46 3.51
N ALA A 78 -5.70 5.20 3.25
CA ALA A 78 -6.10 4.28 2.18
C ALA A 78 -5.62 4.79 0.82
N ASP A 79 -5.86 6.06 0.49
CA ASP A 79 -5.40 6.63 -0.79
C ASP A 79 -3.86 6.46 -0.95
N ALA A 80 -3.08 6.69 0.10
CA ALA A 80 -1.62 6.53 0.07
C ALA A 80 -1.19 5.08 -0.24
N VAL A 81 -1.78 4.10 0.45
CA VAL A 81 -1.46 2.68 0.23
C VAL A 81 -1.90 2.25 -1.17
N LEU A 82 -3.12 2.62 -1.59
CA LEU A 82 -3.62 2.31 -2.93
C LEU A 82 -2.71 2.88 -4.02
N MET A 83 -2.22 4.11 -3.85
CA MET A 83 -1.27 4.71 -4.79
C MET A 83 0.07 3.96 -4.83
N ALA A 84 0.56 3.49 -3.68
CA ALA A 84 1.80 2.71 -3.61
C ALA A 84 1.70 1.37 -4.35
N PHE A 85 0.53 0.72 -4.29
CA PHE A 85 0.27 -0.55 -4.97
C PHE A 85 -0.23 -0.40 -6.42
N ALA A 86 -0.70 0.79 -6.81
CA ALA A 86 -1.24 1.06 -8.15
C ALA A 86 -0.15 1.30 -9.22
N VAL A 87 0.88 0.45 -9.26
CA VAL A 87 1.99 0.53 -10.21
C VAL A 87 1.48 0.31 -11.65
N GLU A 88 1.76 1.26 -12.55
CA GLU A 88 1.51 1.10 -13.99
C GLU A 88 2.67 0.33 -14.65
N GLY A 89 2.35 -0.82 -15.24
CA GLY A 89 3.34 -1.78 -15.71
C GLY A 89 3.77 -2.63 -14.52
N GLY A 90 3.41 -3.91 -14.53
CA GLY A 90 3.70 -4.82 -13.43
C GLY A 90 5.13 -4.63 -12.96
N ALA A 91 5.34 -4.59 -11.65
CA ALA A 91 6.68 -4.70 -11.12
C ALA A 91 7.28 -5.97 -11.71
N SER A 92 8.08 -5.83 -12.76
CA SER A 92 9.18 -6.75 -12.97
C SER A 92 9.88 -6.68 -11.63
N ALA A 93 9.80 -7.77 -10.87
CA ALA A 93 10.72 -7.98 -9.78
C ALA A 93 12.09 -7.94 -10.45
N ALA A 94 12.65 -6.74 -10.58
CA ALA A 94 14.05 -6.58 -10.86
C ALA A 94 14.67 -7.33 -9.69
N SER A 95 15.19 -8.52 -9.99
CA SER A 95 16.03 -9.27 -9.06
C SER A 95 17.04 -8.26 -8.56
N ILE A 96 16.83 -7.79 -7.32
CA ILE A 96 17.92 -7.16 -6.59
C ILE A 96 18.78 -8.36 -6.25
N GLU A 97 19.68 -8.70 -7.17
CA GLU A 97 20.82 -9.54 -6.84
C GLU A 97 21.55 -8.79 -5.73
N TRP A 98 21.38 -9.30 -4.52
CA TRP A 98 22.15 -8.86 -3.38
C TRP A 98 23.62 -9.12 -3.71
N GLU A 99 24.35 -8.05 -4.03
CA GLU A 99 25.80 -8.04 -4.25
C GLU A 99 26.48 -7.74 -2.90
N PRO A 100 26.97 -8.76 -2.16
CA PRO A 100 27.61 -8.56 -0.86
C PRO A 100 28.83 -7.63 -0.91
N SER A 101 29.42 -7.47 -2.09
CA SER A 101 30.62 -6.67 -2.34
C SER A 101 30.43 -5.16 -2.14
N LEU A 102 29.19 -4.68 -2.07
CA LEU A 102 28.85 -3.26 -1.84
C LEU A 102 28.70 -2.87 -0.37
N ILE A 103 28.83 -3.83 0.55
CA ILE A 103 28.99 -3.53 1.98
C ILE A 103 30.40 -2.93 2.14
N ARG A 104 30.49 -1.59 2.19
CA ARG A 104 31.67 -0.95 2.77
C ARG A 104 31.73 -1.42 4.22
N GLU A 105 32.84 -2.06 4.58
CA GLU A 105 33.18 -2.46 5.95
C GLU A 105 32.66 -1.41 6.94
N PRO A 106 31.85 -1.79 7.95
CA PRO A 106 31.54 -0.87 9.03
C PRO A 106 32.88 -0.45 9.64
N VAL A 107 33.08 0.86 9.77
CA VAL A 107 34.24 1.41 10.49
C VAL A 107 34.18 0.88 11.92
N GLY A 108 34.96 -0.17 12.18
CA GLY A 108 35.33 -0.74 13.47
C GLY A 108 34.17 -1.03 14.44
N TYR A 109 33.72 -2.27 14.50
CA TYR A 109 33.14 -2.81 15.74
C TYR A 109 34.19 -3.67 16.45
N THR A 110 34.53 -3.29 17.68
CA THR A 110 35.54 -3.95 18.52
C THR A 110 35.16 -5.41 18.81
N ARG A 111 36.17 -6.27 18.98
CA ARG A 111 36.00 -7.71 19.25
C ARG A 111 35.16 -7.95 20.51
N SER A 112 34.49 -9.10 20.51
CA SER A 112 33.68 -9.74 21.57
C SER A 112 34.25 -9.77 23.01
N SER A 113 35.46 -9.27 23.26
CA SER A 113 36.07 -9.24 24.60
C SER A 113 35.60 -8.08 25.50
N ASP A 114 34.86 -7.11 24.96
CA ASP A 114 34.57 -5.84 25.64
C ASP A 114 33.10 -5.65 26.04
N LEU A 115 32.27 -6.69 25.96
CA LEU A 115 30.88 -6.64 26.45
C LEU A 115 30.84 -6.74 27.99
N PRO A 116 30.17 -5.82 28.70
CA PRO A 116 29.90 -6.00 30.12
C PRO A 116 29.01 -7.25 30.34
N PRO A 117 29.15 -7.96 31.48
CA PRO A 117 28.49 -9.23 31.71
C PRO A 117 26.97 -9.11 31.60
N ALA A 118 26.36 -10.14 31.01
CA ALA A 118 24.93 -10.25 30.77
C ALA A 118 24.13 -10.09 32.08
N TYR A 119 23.07 -9.28 32.02
CA TYR A 119 22.01 -9.32 33.02
C TYR A 119 21.12 -10.52 32.70
N ASP A 120 21.42 -11.65 33.32
CA ASP A 120 20.43 -12.69 33.60
C ASP A 120 19.71 -12.36 34.92
N ASP A 121 18.42 -12.69 34.95
CA ASP A 121 17.48 -12.74 36.08
C ASP A 121 16.89 -11.44 36.65
N VAL A 122 15.66 -11.12 36.21
CA VAL A 122 14.49 -11.04 37.11
C VAL A 122 13.17 -11.16 36.32
N LEU A 123 12.45 -12.26 36.59
CA LEU A 123 11.00 -12.56 36.44
C LEU A 123 10.18 -11.85 35.34
#